data_AF-A0A3S2D6A4-F1
#
_entry.id   AF-A0A3S2D6A4-F1
#
_cell.length_a   1.000
_cell.length_b   1.000
_cell.length_c   1.000
_cell.angle_alpha   90.00
_cell.angle_beta   90.00
_cell.angle_gamma   90.00
#
_symmetry.space_group_name_H-M   'P 1'
#
loop_
_entity.id
_entity.type
_entity.pdbx_description
1 polymer ?
#
loop_
_entity_poly.entity_id
_entity_poly.type
_entity_poly.pdbx_seq_one_letter_code
_entity_poly.pdbx_strand_id
1 'polypeptide(L)'
;MRIFTASLATETNTFSPVPTDRASFEMAFYAGPGKHPETPTLCSSPMVALRRRAVAEGLDVIEGTATWAEPGGLVQRQTYEALRDEILGQLKAALPVDAVILGLHGAMVAQGYDDCEGDLLERVRAMVGPEVVIAVELDPHSHLTPKRVAASDILAYFLEFPHTDFYERGEHVVELGLAAVRGEINPVISTFDCRMIQVLPTSREPMRSFVDRIKALHGKDGVLSVSVIHGFMAADVPEMGTRILVVTDNDKAKGDALAERLGRELYALRENTAMTM
;
A
#
# COMPACT_ATOMS: atom_id res chain seq x y z
N MET A 1 22.60 0.58 -5.17
CA MET A 1 21.52 -0.22 -4.56
C MET A 1 20.68 -0.80 -5.66
N ARG A 2 20.35 -2.09 -5.58
CA ARG A 2 19.55 -2.83 -6.56
C ARG A 2 18.13 -2.99 -6.03
N ILE A 3 17.16 -2.38 -6.69
CA ILE A 3 15.80 -2.24 -6.16
C ILE A 3 14.82 -2.86 -7.16
N PHE A 4 14.01 -3.80 -6.69
CA PHE A 4 12.91 -4.33 -7.50
C PHE A 4 11.63 -3.55 -7.21
N THR A 5 10.87 -3.25 -8.26
CA THR A 5 9.57 -2.58 -8.14
C THR A 5 8.56 -3.12 -9.12
N ALA A 6 7.30 -3.22 -8.71
CA ALA A 6 6.20 -3.75 -9.49
C ALA A 6 4.87 -3.22 -8.93
N SER A 7 3.78 -3.44 -9.68
CA SER A 7 2.43 -3.05 -9.27
C SER A 7 1.40 -4.09 -9.69
N LEU A 8 0.52 -4.43 -8.76
CA LEU A 8 -0.66 -5.25 -8.99
C LEU A 8 -1.82 -4.70 -8.17
N ALA A 9 -2.84 -4.20 -8.85
CA ALA A 9 -3.89 -3.46 -8.18
C ALA A 9 -5.28 -3.71 -8.77
N THR A 10 -6.28 -3.79 -7.91
CA THR A 10 -7.70 -3.59 -8.24
C THR A 10 -8.43 -3.40 -6.91
N GLU A 11 -9.65 -2.86 -6.98
CA GLU A 11 -10.56 -2.77 -5.85
C GLU A 11 -11.69 -3.77 -6.05
N THR A 12 -11.90 -4.67 -5.09
CA THR A 12 -12.86 -5.76 -5.25
C THR A 12 -14.13 -5.56 -4.46
N ASN A 13 -15.24 -5.44 -5.17
CA ASN A 13 -16.59 -5.57 -4.64
C ASN A 13 -16.98 -7.06 -4.58
N THR A 14 -16.88 -7.68 -3.41
CA THR A 14 -17.17 -9.13 -3.24
C THR A 14 -18.65 -9.47 -3.41
N PHE A 15 -19.53 -8.47 -3.43
CA PHE A 15 -20.96 -8.64 -3.69
C PHE A 15 -21.31 -8.55 -5.19
N SER A 16 -20.37 -8.11 -6.04
CA SER A 16 -20.58 -8.03 -7.48
C SER A 16 -20.56 -9.44 -8.10
N PRO A 17 -21.58 -9.80 -8.93
CA PRO A 17 -21.62 -11.09 -9.61
C PRO A 17 -20.72 -11.14 -10.87
N VAL A 18 -20.12 -10.01 -11.27
CA VAL A 18 -19.29 -9.91 -12.47
C VAL A 18 -17.82 -10.05 -12.08
N PRO A 19 -17.15 -11.18 -12.35
CA PRO A 19 -15.76 -11.39 -11.95
C PRO A 19 -14.81 -10.53 -12.78
N THR A 20 -13.69 -10.14 -12.17
CA THR A 20 -12.59 -9.45 -12.85
C THR A 20 -11.62 -10.49 -13.42
N ASP A 21 -11.36 -10.43 -14.71
CA ASP A 21 -10.51 -11.38 -15.43
C ASP A 21 -9.22 -10.73 -15.96
N ARG A 22 -8.38 -11.50 -16.67
CA ARG A 22 -7.11 -10.98 -17.22
C ARG A 22 -7.34 -9.85 -18.23
N ALA A 23 -8.40 -9.94 -19.04
CA ALA A 23 -8.72 -8.90 -20.02
C ALA A 23 -9.04 -7.56 -19.34
N SER A 24 -9.67 -7.58 -18.16
CA SER A 24 -9.95 -6.39 -17.35
C SER A 24 -8.68 -5.62 -16.99
N PHE A 25 -7.58 -6.33 -16.67
CA PHE A 25 -6.27 -5.73 -16.42
C PHE A 25 -5.61 -5.21 -17.70
N GLU A 26 -5.65 -5.99 -18.78
CA GLU A 26 -5.03 -5.63 -20.06
C GLU A 26 -5.69 -4.43 -20.74
N MET A 27 -7.02 -4.30 -20.58
CA MET A 27 -7.79 -3.18 -21.13
C MET A 27 -7.61 -1.87 -20.36
N ALA A 28 -7.47 -1.95 -19.03
CA ALA A 28 -7.32 -0.77 -18.19
C ALA A 28 -5.87 -0.29 -18.16
N PHE A 29 -4.96 -1.09 -17.61
CA PHE A 29 -3.53 -0.79 -17.58
C PHE A 29 -2.70 -2.05 -17.42
N TYR A 30 -1.85 -2.33 -18.42
CA TYR A 30 -0.85 -3.39 -18.35
C TYR A 30 0.47 -2.94 -18.99
N ALA A 31 1.53 -2.94 -18.19
CA ALA A 31 2.89 -2.67 -18.63
C ALA A 31 3.84 -3.73 -18.07
N GLY A 32 4.37 -4.59 -18.94
CA GLY A 32 5.49 -5.46 -18.59
C GLY A 32 6.82 -4.70 -18.49
N PRO A 33 7.91 -5.37 -18.06
CA PRO A 33 9.25 -4.78 -17.96
C PRO A 33 9.65 -3.95 -19.19
N GLY A 34 10.08 -2.71 -18.96
CA GLY A 34 10.53 -1.78 -20.01
C GLY A 34 9.43 -1.17 -20.88
N LYS A 35 8.16 -1.36 -20.54
CA LYS A 35 6.99 -0.79 -21.26
C LYS A 35 6.20 0.22 -20.43
N HIS A 36 6.71 0.59 -19.26
CA HIS A 36 6.03 1.48 -18.33
C HIS A 36 5.98 2.91 -18.86
N PRO A 37 4.85 3.62 -18.70
CA PRO A 37 4.77 5.03 -19.06
C PRO A 37 5.65 5.90 -18.15
N GLU A 38 5.91 7.14 -18.59
CA GLU A 38 6.57 8.17 -17.76
C GLU A 38 5.61 8.80 -16.74
N THR A 39 4.31 8.79 -17.05
CA THR A 39 3.28 9.36 -16.18
C THR A 39 2.96 8.36 -15.06
N PRO A 40 3.03 8.78 -13.79
CA PRO A 40 2.61 7.91 -12.68
C PRO A 40 1.11 7.65 -12.76
N THR A 41 0.71 6.42 -12.51
CA THR A 41 -0.70 6.06 -12.23
C THR A 41 -0.88 5.88 -10.72
N LEU A 42 -2.14 5.80 -10.27
CA LEU A 42 -2.48 5.62 -8.86
C LEU A 42 -1.75 4.42 -8.23
N CYS A 43 -1.50 3.35 -8.99
CA CYS A 43 -0.90 2.12 -8.47
C CYS A 43 0.57 1.93 -8.86
N SER A 44 1.12 2.73 -9.79
CA SER A 44 2.51 2.59 -10.28
C SER A 44 3.41 3.75 -9.89
N SER A 45 2.92 4.63 -9.02
CA SER A 45 3.59 5.86 -8.60
C SER A 45 5.00 5.63 -8.01
N PRO A 46 5.25 4.59 -7.18
CA PRO A 46 6.59 4.30 -6.64
C PRO A 46 7.61 3.93 -7.72
N MET A 47 7.16 3.31 -8.82
CA MET A 47 8.04 2.96 -9.95
C MET A 47 8.58 4.22 -10.63
N VAL A 48 7.70 5.19 -10.89
CA VAL A 48 8.10 6.47 -11.49
C VAL A 48 8.98 7.28 -10.53
N ALA A 49 8.66 7.28 -9.23
CA ALA A 49 9.51 7.90 -8.22
C ALA A 49 10.92 7.27 -8.20
N LEU A 50 11.01 5.94 -8.17
CA LEU A 50 12.28 5.21 -8.24
C LEU A 50 13.07 5.52 -9.51
N ARG A 51 12.43 5.55 -10.68
CA ARG A 51 13.11 5.87 -11.95
C ARG A 51 13.74 7.26 -11.92
N ARG A 52 13.04 8.26 -11.37
CA ARG A 52 13.59 9.62 -11.21
C ARG A 52 14.78 9.64 -10.24
N ARG A 53 14.66 8.93 -9.11
CA ARG A 53 15.73 8.80 -8.11
C ARG A 53 16.92 8.00 -8.65
N ALA A 54 16.70 7.03 -9.51
CA ALA A 54 17.75 6.22 -10.13
C ALA A 54 18.73 7.06 -10.93
N VAL A 55 18.22 8.03 -11.70
CA VAL A 55 19.04 8.98 -12.46
C VAL A 55 19.88 9.87 -11.53
N ALA A 56 19.30 10.31 -10.41
CA ALA A 56 19.96 11.22 -9.47
C ALA A 56 20.97 10.52 -8.53
N GLU A 57 20.68 9.28 -8.11
CA GLU A 57 21.43 8.56 -7.06
C GLU A 57 22.18 7.33 -7.59
N GLY A 58 22.12 7.02 -8.89
CA GLY A 58 22.77 5.85 -9.47
C GLY A 58 22.18 4.52 -8.99
N LEU A 59 20.86 4.46 -8.80
CA LEU A 59 20.15 3.24 -8.39
C LEU A 59 20.01 2.28 -9.58
N ASP A 60 20.15 0.98 -9.32
CA ASP A 60 19.84 -0.07 -10.29
C ASP A 60 18.39 -0.54 -10.06
N VAL A 61 17.45 0.10 -10.76
CA VAL A 61 16.00 -0.15 -10.60
C VAL A 61 15.56 -1.21 -11.61
N ILE A 62 15.09 -2.35 -11.10
CA ILE A 62 14.47 -3.42 -11.90
C ILE A 62 12.96 -3.31 -11.83
N GLU A 63 12.37 -2.90 -12.95
CA GLU A 63 10.92 -2.76 -13.10
C GLU A 63 10.29 -4.09 -13.55
N GLY A 64 9.53 -4.70 -12.64
CA GLY A 64 8.60 -5.78 -12.93
C GLY A 64 7.30 -5.27 -13.57
N THR A 65 6.33 -6.17 -13.73
CA THR A 65 5.02 -5.83 -14.31
C THR A 65 4.28 -4.84 -13.42
N ALA A 66 3.67 -3.85 -14.06
CA ALA A 66 2.71 -2.94 -13.46
C ALA A 66 1.37 -3.14 -14.14
N THR A 67 0.34 -3.46 -13.37
CA THR A 67 -1.00 -3.62 -13.92
C THR A 67 -2.08 -3.26 -12.91
N TRP A 68 -3.20 -2.76 -13.45
CA TRP A 68 -4.39 -2.45 -12.69
C TRP A 68 -5.64 -2.75 -13.50
N ALA A 69 -6.71 -3.13 -12.82
CA ALA A 69 -8.06 -3.27 -13.37
C ALA A 69 -9.03 -2.38 -12.61
N GLU A 70 -9.98 -1.78 -13.34
CA GLU A 70 -11.09 -1.00 -12.78
C GLU A 70 -11.82 -1.78 -11.66
N PRO A 71 -12.40 -1.09 -10.65
CA PRO A 71 -13.14 -1.73 -9.58
C PRO A 71 -14.22 -2.68 -10.10
N GLY A 72 -14.22 -3.91 -9.59
CA GLY A 72 -15.05 -5.00 -10.13
C GLY A 72 -15.38 -6.07 -9.10
N GLY A 73 -15.93 -7.21 -9.54
CA GLY A 73 -16.15 -8.35 -8.66
C GLY A 73 -14.86 -9.11 -8.35
N LEU A 74 -15.01 -10.28 -7.72
CA LEU A 74 -13.87 -11.13 -7.37
C LEU A 74 -12.94 -11.35 -8.57
N VAL A 75 -11.65 -11.16 -8.37
CA VAL A 75 -10.66 -11.52 -9.37
C VAL A 75 -10.67 -13.03 -9.56
N GLN A 76 -10.72 -13.50 -10.81
CA GLN A 76 -10.63 -14.93 -11.09
C GLN A 76 -9.34 -15.49 -10.50
N ARG A 77 -9.42 -16.66 -9.85
CA ARG A 77 -8.25 -17.31 -9.20
C ARG A 77 -7.04 -17.38 -10.14
N GLN A 78 -7.27 -17.92 -11.34
CA GLN A 78 -6.24 -18.09 -12.37
C GLN A 78 -5.63 -16.76 -12.82
N THR A 79 -6.41 -15.68 -12.87
CA THR A 79 -5.93 -14.35 -13.25
C THR A 79 -4.99 -13.80 -12.18
N TYR A 80 -5.42 -13.83 -10.92
CA TYR A 80 -4.59 -13.39 -9.80
C TYR A 80 -3.30 -14.22 -9.72
N GLU A 81 -3.40 -15.54 -9.72
CA GLU A 81 -2.24 -16.43 -9.63
C GLU A 81 -1.26 -16.21 -10.79
N ALA A 82 -1.76 -16.06 -12.02
CA ALA A 82 -0.90 -15.79 -13.16
C ALA A 82 -0.16 -14.44 -13.05
N LEU A 83 -0.86 -13.36 -12.66
CA LEU A 83 -0.26 -12.03 -12.48
C LEU A 83 0.73 -11.99 -11.31
N ARG A 84 0.37 -12.61 -10.18
CA ARG A 84 1.25 -12.78 -9.02
C ARG A 84 2.51 -13.53 -9.40
N ASP A 85 2.37 -14.70 -10.04
CA ASP A 85 3.50 -15.56 -10.39
C ASP A 85 4.39 -14.94 -11.47
N GLU A 86 3.82 -14.11 -12.35
CA GLU A 86 4.57 -13.29 -13.31
C GLU A 86 5.50 -12.30 -12.58
N ILE A 87 4.98 -11.51 -11.62
CA ILE A 87 5.77 -10.57 -10.81
C ILE A 87 6.81 -11.30 -9.98
N LEU A 88 6.44 -12.40 -9.33
CA LEU A 88 7.38 -13.20 -8.52
C LEU A 88 8.49 -13.82 -9.39
N GLY A 89 8.17 -14.27 -10.60
CA GLY A 89 9.16 -14.76 -11.56
C GLY A 89 10.17 -13.67 -11.95
N GLN A 90 9.71 -12.45 -12.14
CA GLN A 90 10.56 -11.29 -12.44
C GLN A 90 11.46 -10.91 -11.25
N LEU A 91 10.90 -10.89 -10.03
CA LEU A 91 11.69 -10.69 -8.81
C LEU A 91 12.77 -11.77 -8.68
N LYS A 92 12.42 -13.04 -8.91
CA LYS A 92 13.36 -14.16 -8.86
C LYS A 92 14.54 -13.96 -9.80
N ALA A 93 14.28 -13.49 -11.02
CA ALA A 93 15.32 -13.19 -12.00
C ALA A 93 16.15 -11.94 -11.64
N ALA A 94 15.58 -11.03 -10.85
CA ALA A 94 16.24 -9.81 -10.41
C ALA A 94 17.22 -10.02 -9.25
N LEU A 95 17.05 -11.10 -8.46
CA LEU A 95 17.85 -11.38 -7.27
C LEU A 95 19.37 -11.44 -7.55
N PRO A 96 20.21 -11.05 -6.57
CA PRO A 96 19.86 -10.43 -5.29
C PRO A 96 19.37 -8.98 -5.46
N VAL A 97 18.56 -8.50 -4.51
CA VAL A 97 18.10 -7.09 -4.45
C VAL A 97 18.29 -6.58 -3.02
N ASP A 98 18.51 -5.29 -2.87
CA ASP A 98 18.64 -4.61 -1.57
C ASP A 98 17.27 -4.19 -1.02
N ALA A 99 16.30 -3.93 -1.90
CA ALA A 99 14.93 -3.62 -1.55
C ALA A 99 13.91 -4.08 -2.60
N VAL A 100 12.68 -4.26 -2.13
CA VAL A 100 11.48 -4.40 -2.94
C VAL A 100 10.52 -3.26 -2.58
N ILE A 101 10.22 -2.39 -3.53
CA ILE A 101 9.28 -1.28 -3.33
C ILE A 101 8.10 -1.43 -4.28
N LEU A 102 6.90 -1.63 -3.74
CA LEU A 102 5.71 -1.96 -4.54
C LEU A 102 4.65 -0.86 -4.43
N GLY A 103 3.90 -0.66 -5.52
CA GLY A 103 2.63 0.06 -5.50
C GLY A 103 1.49 -0.95 -5.61
N LEU A 104 0.64 -1.06 -4.60
CA LEU A 104 -0.48 -2.00 -4.56
C LEU A 104 -1.78 -1.24 -4.24
N HIS A 105 -2.95 -1.86 -4.43
CA HIS A 105 -4.20 -1.22 -3.99
C HIS A 105 -4.44 -1.47 -2.51
N GLY A 106 -4.51 -2.74 -2.12
CA GLY A 106 -4.78 -3.17 -0.76
C GLY A 106 -6.21 -3.67 -0.50
N ALA A 107 -7.08 -3.68 -1.50
CA ALA A 107 -8.44 -4.27 -1.43
C ALA A 107 -8.71 -5.24 -2.59
N MET A 108 -7.67 -5.85 -3.14
CA MET A 108 -7.84 -6.93 -4.10
C MET A 108 -8.28 -8.20 -3.37
N VAL A 109 -9.41 -8.75 -3.79
CA VAL A 109 -9.91 -10.06 -3.35
C VAL A 109 -10.06 -10.95 -4.59
N ALA A 110 -9.50 -12.16 -4.52
CA ALA A 110 -9.63 -13.14 -5.58
C ALA A 110 -10.38 -14.38 -5.08
N GLN A 111 -10.83 -15.22 -6.00
CA GLN A 111 -11.51 -16.47 -5.66
C GLN A 111 -10.60 -17.40 -4.84
N GLY A 112 -10.85 -17.49 -3.54
CA GLY A 112 -10.03 -18.26 -2.58
C GLY A 112 -8.87 -17.48 -1.97
N TYR A 113 -8.81 -16.16 -2.15
CA TYR A 113 -7.82 -15.28 -1.55
C TYR A 113 -8.50 -14.00 -1.04
N ASP A 114 -8.73 -13.92 0.27
CA ASP A 114 -9.27 -12.71 0.92
C ASP A 114 -8.24 -11.56 0.97
N ASP A 115 -6.95 -11.92 0.87
CA ASP A 115 -5.82 -11.01 0.99
C ASP A 115 -4.77 -11.28 -0.11
N CYS A 116 -5.02 -10.74 -1.31
CA CYS A 116 -4.11 -10.89 -2.44
C CYS A 116 -2.76 -10.19 -2.24
N GLU A 117 -2.75 -8.97 -1.67
CA GLU A 117 -1.50 -8.26 -1.41
C GLU A 117 -0.68 -8.96 -0.32
N GLY A 118 -1.31 -9.53 0.71
CA GLY A 118 -0.61 -10.30 1.73
C GLY A 118 -0.03 -11.62 1.20
N ASP A 119 -0.75 -12.36 0.34
CA ASP A 119 -0.17 -13.55 -0.33
C ASP A 119 1.03 -13.18 -1.20
N LEU A 120 0.97 -12.04 -1.92
CA LEU A 120 2.11 -11.55 -2.70
C LEU A 120 3.29 -11.17 -1.78
N LEU A 121 3.06 -10.37 -0.74
CA LEU A 121 4.09 -9.88 0.17
C LEU A 121 4.77 -11.00 0.97
N GLU A 122 4.01 -11.98 1.44
CA GLU A 122 4.53 -13.16 2.15
C GLU A 122 5.50 -13.94 1.26
N ARG A 123 5.15 -14.13 -0.02
CA ARG A 123 6.01 -14.80 -1.02
C ARG A 123 7.25 -13.97 -1.36
N VAL A 124 7.09 -12.65 -1.53
CA VAL A 124 8.23 -11.74 -1.73
C VAL A 124 9.19 -11.87 -0.55
N ARG A 125 8.71 -11.74 0.70
CA ARG A 125 9.52 -11.87 1.91
C ARG A 125 10.25 -13.21 1.98
N ALA A 126 9.56 -14.32 1.69
CA ALA A 126 10.17 -15.65 1.66
C ALA A 126 11.29 -15.78 0.60
N MET A 127 11.18 -15.07 -0.53
CA MET A 127 12.19 -15.09 -1.59
C MET A 127 13.41 -14.21 -1.31
N VAL A 128 13.19 -13.01 -0.78
CA VAL A 128 14.27 -12.02 -0.56
C VAL A 128 14.99 -12.19 0.78
N GLY A 129 14.35 -12.86 1.74
CA GLY A 129 14.88 -13.05 3.09
C GLY A 129 14.53 -11.91 4.04
N PRO A 130 14.90 -12.03 5.33
CA PRO A 130 14.51 -11.08 6.37
C PRO A 130 15.23 -9.72 6.30
N GLU A 131 16.41 -9.67 5.69
CA GLU A 131 17.26 -8.45 5.70
C GLU A 131 16.91 -7.46 4.58
N VAL A 132 16.21 -7.90 3.53
CA VAL A 132 15.86 -7.04 2.38
C VAL A 132 14.67 -6.15 2.76
N VAL A 133 14.78 -4.85 2.53
CA VAL A 133 13.70 -3.91 2.85
C VAL A 133 12.51 -4.11 1.91
N ILE A 134 11.31 -4.24 2.46
CA ILE A 134 10.04 -4.27 1.74
C ILE A 134 9.21 -3.04 2.14
N ALA A 135 9.02 -2.14 1.17
CA ALA A 135 8.25 -0.91 1.33
C ALA A 135 7.07 -0.89 0.34
N VAL A 136 5.87 -0.51 0.80
CA VAL A 136 4.67 -0.61 -0.03
C VAL A 136 3.81 0.64 0.10
N GLU A 137 3.48 1.23 -1.06
CA GLU A 137 2.43 2.23 -1.20
C GLU A 137 1.09 1.53 -1.44
N LEU A 138 0.03 1.98 -0.74
CA LEU A 138 -1.33 1.45 -0.84
C LEU A 138 -2.41 2.53 -0.90
N ASP A 139 -3.59 2.14 -1.37
CA ASP A 139 -4.82 2.93 -1.29
C ASP A 139 -5.46 2.82 0.12
N PRO A 140 -5.97 3.91 0.73
CA PRO A 140 -6.63 3.85 2.03
C PRO A 140 -7.89 2.97 2.04
N HIS A 141 -8.53 2.73 0.90
CA HIS A 141 -9.55 1.70 0.72
C HIS A 141 -8.88 0.33 0.66
N SER A 142 -8.33 -0.09 1.80
CA SER A 142 -7.58 -1.33 1.96
C SER A 142 -8.02 -2.13 3.18
N HIS A 143 -7.83 -3.44 3.13
CA HIS A 143 -8.01 -4.36 4.25
C HIS A 143 -6.65 -4.75 4.82
N LEU A 144 -6.17 -4.02 5.83
CA LEU A 144 -4.89 -4.32 6.46
C LEU A 144 -4.97 -5.62 7.27
N THR A 145 -4.13 -6.59 6.90
CA THR A 145 -4.02 -7.87 7.58
C THR A 145 -2.74 -7.97 8.42
N PRO A 146 -2.71 -8.81 9.48
CA PRO A 146 -1.49 -9.11 10.22
C PRO A 146 -0.37 -9.69 9.33
N LYS A 147 -0.75 -10.40 8.27
CA LYS A 147 0.18 -10.96 7.29
C LYS A 147 0.98 -9.88 6.58
N ARG A 148 0.33 -8.81 6.11
CA ARG A 148 1.00 -7.66 5.47
C ARG A 148 1.96 -6.97 6.44
N VAL A 149 1.54 -6.77 7.70
CA VAL A 149 2.39 -6.19 8.74
C VAL A 149 3.64 -7.03 9.00
N ALA A 150 3.51 -8.36 9.02
CA ALA A 150 4.64 -9.27 9.24
C ALA A 150 5.58 -9.39 8.04
N ALA A 151 5.09 -9.19 6.81
CA ALA A 151 5.87 -9.33 5.60
C ALA A 151 6.62 -8.05 5.18
N SER A 152 6.22 -6.88 5.69
CA SER A 152 6.73 -5.57 5.24
C SER A 152 7.42 -4.79 6.35
N ASP A 153 8.40 -3.96 5.98
CA ASP A 153 9.09 -3.05 6.89
C ASP A 153 8.40 -1.68 6.91
N ILE A 154 7.88 -1.25 5.76
CA ILE A 154 7.17 0.03 5.60
C ILE A 154 5.88 -0.19 4.82
N LEU A 155 4.76 0.29 5.37
CA LEU A 155 3.48 0.42 4.67
C LEU A 155 3.03 1.88 4.75
N ALA A 156 2.65 2.47 3.62
CA ALA A 156 2.22 3.86 3.54
C ALA A 156 0.97 3.98 2.64
N TYR A 157 -0.13 4.45 3.22
CA TYR A 157 -1.41 4.58 2.50
C TYR A 157 -1.65 6.03 2.10
N PHE A 158 -2.29 6.29 0.96
CA PHE A 158 -2.67 7.68 0.59
C PHE A 158 -3.38 8.37 1.73
N LEU A 159 -3.13 9.66 1.87
CA LEU A 159 -3.75 10.51 2.87
C LEU A 159 -5.01 11.19 2.34
N GLU A 160 -5.22 11.23 1.02
CA GLU A 160 -6.33 11.95 0.42
C GLU A 160 -7.42 11.04 -0.16
N PHE A 161 -8.68 11.42 0.08
CA PHE A 161 -9.89 10.92 -0.53
C PHE A 161 -10.79 12.12 -0.92
N PRO A 162 -10.83 12.51 -2.21
CA PRO A 162 -10.30 11.81 -3.40
C PRO A 162 -8.77 11.74 -3.47
N HIS A 163 -8.24 10.73 -4.16
CA HIS A 163 -6.81 10.39 -4.22
C HIS A 163 -5.99 11.39 -5.06
N THR A 164 -5.64 12.53 -4.47
CA THR A 164 -4.83 13.57 -5.13
C THR A 164 -3.34 13.46 -4.81
N ASP A 165 -2.96 12.64 -3.83
CA ASP A 165 -1.62 12.57 -3.26
C ASP A 165 -0.87 11.27 -3.56
N PHE A 166 -1.39 10.40 -4.45
CA PHE A 166 -0.76 9.10 -4.73
C PHE A 166 0.72 9.23 -5.11
N TYR A 167 1.08 10.18 -5.98
CA TYR A 167 2.49 10.37 -6.36
C TYR A 167 3.36 10.91 -5.23
N GLU A 168 2.84 11.85 -4.42
CA GLU A 168 3.53 12.33 -3.21
C GLU A 168 3.77 11.17 -2.25
N ARG A 169 2.81 10.26 -2.14
CA ARG A 169 2.93 9.06 -1.30
C ARG A 169 3.91 8.04 -1.86
N GLY A 170 3.99 7.89 -3.18
CA GLY A 170 5.02 7.13 -3.87
C GLY A 170 6.42 7.65 -3.58
N GLU A 171 6.63 8.97 -3.65
CA GLU A 171 7.91 9.59 -3.29
C GLU A 171 8.24 9.35 -1.80
N HIS A 172 7.24 9.47 -0.92
CA HIS A 172 7.38 9.21 0.52
C HIS A 172 7.81 7.77 0.82
N VAL A 173 7.16 6.77 0.21
CA VAL A 173 7.52 5.36 0.45
C VAL A 173 8.91 5.03 -0.11
N VAL A 174 9.27 5.60 -1.26
CA VAL A 174 10.60 5.43 -1.86
C VAL A 174 11.66 6.06 -0.97
N GLU A 175 11.45 7.27 -0.46
CA GLU A 175 12.37 7.93 0.46
C GLU A 175 12.63 7.08 1.70
N LEU A 176 11.57 6.62 2.38
CA LEU A 176 11.71 5.78 3.56
C LEU A 176 12.38 4.43 3.22
N GLY A 177 12.02 3.80 2.11
CA GLY A 177 12.62 2.55 1.67
C GLY A 177 14.12 2.69 1.44
N LEU A 178 14.55 3.74 0.73
CA LEU A 178 15.96 4.02 0.48
C LEU A 178 16.73 4.34 1.76
N ALA A 179 16.15 5.12 2.67
CA ALA A 179 16.76 5.42 3.96
C ALA A 179 16.96 4.15 4.81
N ALA A 180 15.98 3.24 4.81
CA ALA A 180 16.08 1.96 5.51
C ALA A 180 17.19 1.08 4.91
N VAL A 181 17.30 0.99 3.58
CA VAL A 181 18.39 0.24 2.91
C VAL A 181 19.76 0.79 3.27
N ARG A 182 19.88 2.11 3.41
CA ARG A 182 21.12 2.78 3.83
C ARG A 182 21.43 2.63 5.33
N GLY A 183 20.52 2.04 6.11
CA GLY A 183 20.66 1.93 7.56
C GLY A 183 20.51 3.26 8.30
N GLU A 184 19.88 4.26 7.66
CA GLU A 184 19.64 5.60 8.23
C GLU A 184 18.47 5.58 9.22
N ILE A 185 17.54 4.64 9.03
CA ILE A 185 16.35 4.40 9.88
C ILE A 185 16.15 2.90 10.06
N ASN A 186 15.47 2.50 11.14
CA ASN A 186 15.03 1.12 11.38
C ASN A 186 13.49 1.08 11.57
N PRO A 187 12.71 0.98 10.48
CA PRO A 187 11.26 1.10 10.52
C PRO A 187 10.58 0.01 11.37
N VAL A 188 9.61 0.42 12.19
CA VAL A 188 8.77 -0.48 12.99
C VAL A 188 7.30 -0.11 12.81
N ILE A 189 6.50 -1.08 12.37
CA ILE A 189 5.06 -0.93 12.13
C ILE A 189 4.25 -1.16 13.43
N SER A 190 3.30 -0.27 13.68
CA SER A 190 2.33 -0.35 14.76
C SER A 190 0.94 -0.06 14.23
N THR A 191 -0.07 -0.76 14.75
CA THR A 191 -1.44 -0.70 14.20
C THR A 191 -2.47 -0.60 15.30
N PHE A 192 -3.61 0.01 14.99
CA PHE A 192 -4.76 0.06 15.87
C PHE A 192 -6.06 -0.13 15.09
N ASP A 193 -6.91 -1.03 15.56
CA ASP A 193 -8.23 -1.29 14.99
C ASP A 193 -9.28 -0.38 15.62
N CYS A 194 -9.85 0.52 14.81
CA CYS A 194 -10.89 1.46 15.25
C CYS A 194 -12.25 0.79 15.44
N ARG A 195 -12.43 -0.44 14.96
CA ARG A 195 -13.67 -1.23 15.05
C ARG A 195 -14.90 -0.48 14.54
N MET A 196 -14.75 0.15 13.37
CA MET A 196 -15.82 0.88 12.70
C MET A 196 -15.71 0.80 11.19
N ILE A 197 -16.83 1.05 10.52
CA ILE A 197 -16.94 1.20 9.07
C ILE A 197 -17.52 2.60 8.84
N GLN A 198 -16.81 3.44 8.09
CA GLN A 198 -17.19 4.82 7.80
C GLN A 198 -16.66 5.26 6.43
N VAL A 199 -17.34 6.24 5.83
CA VAL A 199 -16.79 7.00 4.71
C VAL A 199 -16.01 8.17 5.31
N LEU A 200 -14.73 8.30 4.96
CA LEU A 200 -13.81 9.27 5.57
C LEU A 200 -13.30 10.28 4.52
N PRO A 201 -14.15 11.22 4.08
CA PRO A 201 -13.80 12.19 3.04
C PRO A 201 -12.80 13.22 3.57
N THR A 202 -11.54 13.12 3.17
CA THR A 202 -10.43 13.93 3.73
C THR A 202 -10.42 15.37 3.24
N SER A 203 -11.16 15.67 2.18
CA SER A 203 -11.31 17.03 1.63
C SER A 203 -12.19 17.97 2.47
N ARG A 204 -12.80 17.49 3.57
CA ARG A 204 -13.72 18.27 4.41
C ARG A 204 -13.55 17.97 5.89
N GLU A 205 -14.02 18.90 6.73
CA GLU A 205 -14.05 18.70 8.18
C GLU A 205 -15.02 17.56 8.58
N PRO A 206 -14.72 16.82 9.67
CA PRO A 206 -13.55 16.95 10.54
C PRO A 206 -12.27 16.25 10.01
N MET A 207 -12.39 15.50 8.91
CA MET A 207 -11.28 14.68 8.39
C MET A 207 -10.12 15.51 7.85
N ARG A 208 -10.39 16.67 7.25
CA ARG A 208 -9.34 17.58 6.76
C ARG A 208 -8.35 17.95 7.86
N SER A 209 -8.85 18.50 8.97
CA SER A 209 -8.03 18.82 10.15
C SER A 209 -7.40 17.58 10.78
N PHE A 210 -8.03 16.40 10.69
CA PHE A 210 -7.42 15.15 11.17
C PHE A 210 -6.21 14.75 10.31
N VAL A 211 -6.36 14.74 8.98
CA VAL A 211 -5.31 14.37 8.02
C VAL A 211 -4.14 15.35 8.07
N ASP A 212 -4.40 16.66 8.15
CA ASP A 212 -3.34 17.67 8.24
C ASP A 212 -2.46 17.47 9.48
N ARG A 213 -3.08 17.10 10.62
CA ARG A 213 -2.34 16.82 11.86
C ARG A 213 -1.50 15.56 11.76
N ILE A 214 -2.02 14.46 11.20
CA ILE A 214 -1.22 13.24 11.07
C ILE A 214 -0.08 13.41 10.06
N LYS A 215 -0.30 14.16 8.97
CA LYS A 215 0.75 14.52 8.00
C LYS A 215 1.84 15.35 8.67
N ALA A 216 1.46 16.29 9.53
CA ALA A 216 2.41 17.12 10.28
C ALA A 216 3.27 16.34 11.29
N LEU A 217 2.95 15.08 11.61
CA LEU A 217 3.78 14.19 12.44
C LEU A 217 4.90 13.50 11.65
N HIS A 218 4.79 13.40 10.32
CA HIS A 218 5.78 12.69 9.51
C HIS A 218 7.15 13.37 9.61
N GLY A 219 8.20 12.57 9.83
CA GLY A 219 9.58 13.03 10.00
C GLY A 219 9.87 13.71 11.34
N LYS A 220 8.94 13.70 12.31
CA LYS A 220 9.10 14.36 13.62
C LYS A 220 9.12 13.35 14.75
N ASP A 221 10.01 13.61 15.71
CA ASP A 221 10.14 12.80 16.93
C ASP A 221 10.22 11.28 16.65
N GLY A 222 10.89 10.86 15.57
CA GLY A 222 10.99 9.43 15.23
C GLY A 222 9.71 8.80 14.65
N VAL A 223 8.70 9.58 14.27
CA VAL A 223 7.56 9.12 13.47
C VAL A 223 7.90 9.23 11.99
N LEU A 224 7.97 8.10 11.29
CA LEU A 224 8.33 8.04 9.87
C LEU A 224 7.10 8.20 8.96
N SER A 225 5.99 7.55 9.33
CA SER A 225 4.75 7.61 8.55
C SER A 225 3.55 7.36 9.45
N VAL A 226 2.44 8.01 9.13
CA VAL A 226 1.11 7.72 9.71
C VAL A 226 0.14 7.59 8.56
N SER A 227 -0.76 6.61 8.66
CA SER A 227 -1.78 6.30 7.65
C SER A 227 -3.13 6.04 8.32
N VAL A 228 -4.21 6.46 7.66
CA VAL A 228 -5.57 6.03 7.98
C VAL A 228 -6.01 5.06 6.89
N ILE A 229 -6.28 3.83 7.29
CA ILE A 229 -6.89 2.83 6.42
C ILE A 229 -8.39 2.95 6.63
N HIS A 230 -9.12 3.31 5.57
CA HIS A 230 -10.57 3.51 5.62
C HIS A 230 -11.30 2.16 5.66
N GLY A 231 -10.78 1.18 4.90
CA GLY A 231 -11.51 -0.02 4.49
C GLY A 231 -12.38 0.26 3.26
N PHE A 232 -12.65 -0.79 2.50
CA PHE A 232 -13.55 -0.74 1.34
C PHE A 232 -14.88 -1.42 1.63
N MET A 233 -15.96 -0.66 1.83
CA MET A 233 -17.23 -1.17 2.38
C MET A 233 -17.92 -2.25 1.54
N ALA A 234 -17.55 -2.40 0.27
CA ALA A 234 -18.14 -3.40 -0.62
C ALA A 234 -17.37 -4.73 -0.65
N ALA A 235 -16.52 -5.01 0.35
CA ALA A 235 -15.91 -6.33 0.54
C ALA A 235 -16.48 -7.07 1.77
N ASP A 236 -16.51 -8.39 1.71
CA ASP A 236 -16.86 -9.28 2.82
C ASP A 236 -15.60 -10.07 3.18
N VAL A 237 -14.73 -9.45 3.96
CA VAL A 237 -13.44 -10.02 4.42
C VAL A 237 -13.29 -9.82 5.93
N PRO A 238 -12.56 -10.71 6.64
CA PRO A 238 -12.45 -10.63 8.10
C PRO A 238 -11.87 -9.30 8.61
N GLU A 239 -10.97 -8.70 7.84
CA GLU A 239 -10.31 -7.44 8.15
C GLU A 239 -11.09 -6.21 7.67
N MET A 240 -12.39 -6.32 7.39
CA MET A 240 -13.20 -5.13 7.10
C MET A 240 -13.13 -4.11 8.25
N GLY A 241 -12.87 -2.84 7.92
CA GLY A 241 -12.99 -1.72 8.85
C GLY A 241 -11.80 -0.75 8.84
N THR A 242 -11.97 0.34 9.59
CA THR A 242 -11.01 1.43 9.70
C THR A 242 -9.88 1.08 10.67
N ARG A 243 -8.63 1.36 10.26
CA ARG A 243 -7.43 1.17 11.09
C ARG A 243 -6.49 2.36 11.01
N ILE A 244 -5.70 2.54 12.06
CA ILE A 244 -4.53 3.42 12.04
C ILE A 244 -3.28 2.55 11.87
N LEU A 245 -2.36 3.02 11.02
CA LEU A 245 -1.02 2.46 10.92
C LEU A 245 0.01 3.56 11.16
N VAL A 246 1.00 3.27 12.00
CA VAL A 246 2.12 4.14 12.32
C VAL A 246 3.41 3.39 12.04
N VAL A 247 4.32 4.03 11.33
CA VAL A 247 5.71 3.58 11.17
C VAL A 247 6.58 4.51 11.99
N THR A 248 7.38 3.93 12.89
CA THR A 248 8.34 4.66 13.74
C THR A 248 9.76 4.21 13.45
N ASP A 249 10.73 5.03 13.78
CA ASP A 249 12.14 4.65 13.78
C ASP A 249 12.50 3.93 15.09
N ASN A 250 12.54 2.61 15.03
CA ASN A 250 12.95 1.71 16.11
C ASN A 250 12.21 1.86 17.46
N ASP A 251 10.95 2.33 17.47
CA ASP A 251 10.20 2.59 18.71
C ASP A 251 8.76 2.04 18.65
N LYS A 252 8.67 0.70 18.75
CA LYS A 252 7.40 -0.05 18.78
C LYS A 252 6.42 0.53 19.81
N ALA A 253 6.90 0.83 21.02
CA ALA A 253 6.04 1.27 22.12
C ALA A 253 5.41 2.65 21.84
N LYS A 254 6.19 3.58 21.30
CA LYS A 254 5.68 4.87 20.84
C LYS A 254 4.71 4.72 19.68
N GLY A 255 5.04 3.86 18.72
CA GLY A 255 4.18 3.57 17.57
C GLY A 255 2.81 3.05 18.01
N ASP A 256 2.77 2.07 18.91
CA ASP A 256 1.53 1.48 19.44
C ASP A 256 0.69 2.52 20.20
N ALA A 257 1.32 3.31 21.08
CA ALA A 257 0.64 4.37 21.82
C ALA A 257 0.08 5.47 20.89
N LEU A 258 0.82 5.83 19.83
CA LEU A 258 0.38 6.81 18.86
C LEU A 258 -0.78 6.28 18.01
N ALA A 259 -0.69 5.04 17.52
CA ALA A 259 -1.74 4.40 16.74
C ALA A 259 -3.05 4.30 17.54
N GLU A 260 -2.97 3.89 18.81
CA GLU A 260 -4.13 3.84 19.70
C GLU A 260 -4.74 5.22 19.94
N ARG A 261 -3.91 6.23 20.26
CA ARG A 261 -4.40 7.59 20.51
C ARG A 261 -5.14 8.15 19.30
N LEU A 262 -4.54 8.06 18.12
CA LEU A 262 -5.13 8.55 16.87
C LEU A 262 -6.38 7.74 16.48
N GLY A 263 -6.38 6.43 16.70
CA GLY A 263 -7.52 5.58 16.38
C GLY A 263 -8.72 5.85 17.27
N ARG A 264 -8.51 6.04 18.57
CA ARG A 264 -9.56 6.47 19.50
C ARG A 264 -10.10 7.86 19.19
N GLU A 265 -9.22 8.76 18.78
CA GLU A 265 -9.61 10.10 18.33
C GLU A 265 -10.47 10.03 17.07
N LEU A 266 -10.05 9.28 16.05
CA LEU A 266 -10.82 9.09 14.83
C LEU A 266 -12.18 8.42 15.12
N TYR A 267 -12.20 7.42 16.01
CA TYR A 267 -13.45 6.78 16.45
C TYR A 267 -14.40 7.77 17.14
N ALA A 268 -13.89 8.73 17.90
CA ALA A 268 -14.72 9.77 18.51
C ALA A 268 -15.33 10.73 17.47
N LEU A 269 -14.70 10.89 16.30
CA LEU A 269 -15.21 11.72 15.20
C LEU A 269 -16.30 11.04 14.37
N ARG A 270 -16.53 9.72 14.52
CA ARG A 270 -17.38 8.90 13.64
C ARG A 270 -18.80 9.43 13.40
N GLU A 271 -19.38 10.14 14.37
CA GLU A 271 -20.74 10.70 14.26
C GLU A 271 -20.77 12.00 13.44
N ASN A 272 -19.61 12.63 13.25
CA ASN A 272 -19.44 13.90 12.53
C ASN A 272 -18.79 13.72 11.15
N THR A 273 -18.29 12.53 10.82
CA THR A 273 -17.71 12.21 9.50
C THR A 273 -18.74 11.73 8.49
N ALA A 274 -19.90 11.25 8.96
CA ALA A 274 -20.96 10.77 8.11
C ALA A 274 -21.45 11.90 7.18
N MET A 275 -21.58 11.60 5.89
CA MET A 275 -22.28 12.50 4.99
C MET A 275 -23.71 12.66 5.50
N THR A 276 -24.10 13.88 5.90
CA THR A 276 -25.51 14.22 6.02
C THR A 276 -26.15 13.95 4.66
N MET A 277 -27.03 12.95 4.62
CA MET A 277 -27.89 12.70 3.46
C MET A 277 -28.80 13.90 3.19
#